data_AF-A0AA39MUG2-F1
#
_entry.id   AF-A0AA39MUG2-F1
#
_cell.length_a   1.000
_cell.length_b   1.000
_cell.length_c   1.000
_cell.angle_alpha   90.00
_cell.angle_beta   90.00
_cell.angle_gamma   90.00
#
_symmetry.space_group_name_H-M   'P 1'
#
loop_
_entity.id
_entity.type
_entity.pdbx_description
1 polymer ?
#
loop_
_entity_poly.entity_id
_entity_poly.type
_entity_poly.pdbx_seq_one_letter_code
_entity_poly.pdbx_strand_id
1 'polypeptide(L)'
;MELGAPMICSYLLGMPDRYTNRKFVTFYWRSFVAEARNSWKSGDDILDEVKVHIKKHGGDIVGVSPVEDYIRRPVELEHLCLYDWI
;
A
#
# COMPACT_ATOMS: atom_id res chain seq x y z
N MET A 1 6.95 -34.37 -8.76
CA MET A 1 6.43 -33.87 -7.47
C MET A 1 5.21 -34.72 -7.17
N GLU A 2 5.32 -35.68 -6.25
CA GLU A 2 4.19 -36.52 -5.84
C GLU A 2 3.51 -35.85 -4.65
N LEU A 3 2.26 -35.45 -4.81
CA LEU A 3 1.43 -34.90 -3.74
C LEU A 3 0.87 -36.06 -2.93
N GLY A 4 1.05 -36.04 -1.61
CA GLY A 4 0.52 -37.10 -0.74
C GLY A 4 -1.01 -37.17 -0.81
N ALA A 5 -1.56 -38.37 -0.64
CA ALA A 5 -3.01 -38.61 -0.67
C ALA A 5 -3.85 -37.64 0.18
N PRO A 6 -3.43 -37.21 1.40
CA PRO A 6 -4.16 -36.22 2.18
C PRO A 6 -4.29 -34.86 1.46
N MET A 7 -3.24 -34.44 0.75
CA MET A 7 -3.22 -33.16 0.03
C MET A 7 -4.16 -33.20 -1.18
N ILE A 8 -4.21 -34.34 -1.89
CA ILE A 8 -5.14 -34.57 -3.00
C ILE A 8 -6.60 -34.54 -2.50
N CYS A 9 -6.89 -35.20 -1.38
CA CYS A 9 -8.22 -35.16 -0.77
C CYS A 9 -8.65 -33.73 -0.40
N SER A 10 -7.75 -32.91 0.15
CA SER A 10 -8.06 -31.51 0.45
C SER A 10 -8.37 -30.68 -0.81
N TYR A 11 -7.67 -30.91 -1.92
CA TYR A 11 -8.00 -30.27 -3.21
C TYR A 11 -9.36 -30.72 -3.76
N LEU A 12 -9.65 -32.03 -3.70
CA LEU A 12 -10.94 -32.59 -4.16
C LEU A 12 -12.12 -32.08 -3.32
N LEU A 13 -11.90 -31.83 -2.03
CA LEU A 13 -12.89 -31.26 -1.13
C LEU A 13 -12.99 -29.72 -1.20
N GLY A 14 -12.21 -29.08 -2.08
CA GLY A 14 -12.21 -27.64 -2.27
C GLY A 14 -11.63 -26.86 -1.08
N MET A 15 -10.81 -27.50 -0.24
CA MET A 15 -10.21 -26.82 0.91
C MET A 15 -9.13 -25.85 0.41
N PRO A 16 -9.14 -24.59 0.88
CA PRO A 16 -8.11 -23.63 0.51
C PRO A 16 -6.75 -24.06 1.06
N ASP A 17 -5.72 -24.01 0.23
CA ASP A 17 -4.33 -24.43 0.54
C ASP A 17 -3.64 -23.57 1.62
N ARG A 18 -4.33 -22.60 2.22
CA ARG A 18 -3.76 -21.66 3.19
C ARG A 18 -4.76 -21.31 4.30
N TYR A 19 -4.36 -21.61 5.54
CA TYR A 19 -4.98 -21.00 6.72
C TYR A 19 -4.56 -19.53 6.81
N THR A 20 -5.45 -18.62 6.42
CA THR A 20 -5.22 -17.17 6.56
C THR A 20 -6.29 -16.60 7.48
N ASN A 21 -6.06 -16.67 8.80
CA ASN A 21 -7.00 -16.11 9.78
C ASN A 21 -6.97 -14.57 9.82
N ARG A 22 -5.94 -13.94 9.23
CA ARG A 22 -5.76 -12.49 9.16
C ARG A 22 -5.15 -12.11 7.82
N LYS A 23 -5.64 -11.01 7.26
CA LYS A 23 -5.07 -10.37 6.07
C LYS A 23 -4.34 -9.10 6.51
N PHE A 24 -3.21 -8.84 5.89
CA PHE A 24 -2.42 -7.63 6.12
C PHE A 24 -2.30 -6.89 4.79
N VAL A 25 -2.37 -5.58 4.87
CA VAL A 25 -2.20 -4.68 3.72
C VAL A 25 -0.92 -3.88 3.94
N THR A 26 -0.20 -3.58 2.86
CA THR A 26 1.03 -2.81 2.95
C THR A 26 0.67 -1.33 3.13
N PHE A 27 1.08 -0.77 4.26
CA PHE A 27 0.80 0.62 4.60
C PHE A 27 2.09 1.44 4.71
N TYR A 28 2.21 2.50 3.90
CA TYR A 28 3.41 3.34 3.82
C TYR A 28 3.44 4.43 4.91
N TRP A 29 3.23 4.02 6.17
CA TRP A 29 3.07 4.95 7.30
C TRP A 29 4.23 5.93 7.48
N ARG A 30 5.47 5.43 7.37
CA ARG A 30 6.67 6.26 7.57
C ARG A 30 6.74 7.40 6.57
N SER A 31 6.44 7.13 5.30
CA SER A 31 6.43 8.13 4.24
C SER A 31 5.30 9.13 4.43
N PHE A 32 4.11 8.67 4.83
CA PHE A 32 2.99 9.57 5.13
C PHE A 32 3.29 10.53 6.29
N VAL A 33 3.85 10.01 7.39
CA VAL A 33 4.21 10.84 8.55
C VAL A 33 5.34 11.82 8.19
N ALA A 34 6.32 11.40 7.40
CA ALA A 34 7.38 12.29 6.92
C ALA A 34 6.81 13.44 6.08
N GLU A 35 5.91 13.16 5.15
CA GLU A 35 5.24 14.18 4.31
C GLU A 35 4.45 15.19 5.17
N ALA A 36 3.66 14.67 6.11
CA ALA A 36 2.88 15.49 7.03
C ALA A 36 3.77 16.35 7.95
N ARG A 37 4.92 15.83 8.41
CA ARG A 37 5.87 16.61 9.21
C ARG A 37 6.60 17.67 8.38
N ASN A 38 7.02 17.31 7.17
CA ASN A 38 7.71 18.21 6.26
C ASN A 38 6.88 19.44 5.91
N SER A 39 5.55 19.29 5.81
CA SER A 39 4.64 20.42 5.57
C SER A 39 4.58 21.43 6.73
N TRP A 40 5.03 21.07 7.94
CA TRP A 40 5.06 21.93 9.13
C TRP A 40 6.47 22.46 9.44
N LYS A 41 7.49 22.00 8.72
CA LYS A 41 8.87 22.45 8.85
C LYS A 41 9.06 23.79 8.12
N SER A 42 9.83 24.70 8.71
CA SER A 42 10.10 26.04 8.16
C SER A 42 11.47 26.09 7.45
N GLY A 43 11.74 27.16 6.71
CA GLY A 43 12.74 27.24 5.62
C GLY A 43 14.19 26.75 5.85
N ASP A 44 14.64 26.52 7.09
CA ASP A 44 15.97 25.98 7.42
C ASP A 44 15.93 24.56 8.03
N ASP A 45 14.75 24.00 8.27
CA ASP A 45 14.59 22.67 8.86
C ASP A 45 14.93 21.56 7.85
N ILE A 46 15.69 20.56 8.30
CA ILE A 46 16.03 19.39 7.49
C ILE A 46 14.76 18.58 7.22
N LEU A 47 14.39 18.45 5.94
CA LEU A 47 13.24 17.64 5.52
C LEU A 47 13.53 16.15 5.70
N ASP A 48 12.51 15.40 6.12
CA ASP A 48 12.55 13.94 6.21
C ASP A 48 12.49 13.35 4.79
N GLU A 49 13.24 12.28 4.54
CA GLU A 49 13.31 11.65 3.22
C GLU A 49 11.99 10.92 2.86
N VAL A 50 11.41 11.27 1.72
CA VAL A 50 10.25 10.58 1.14
C VAL A 50 10.62 10.01 -0.22
N LYS A 51 10.57 8.67 -0.34
CA LYS A 51 10.89 7.97 -1.58
C LYS A 51 9.77 8.12 -2.59
N VAL A 52 10.13 8.60 -3.78
CA VAL A 52 9.21 8.76 -4.92
C VAL A 52 9.66 7.90 -6.09
N HIS A 53 8.69 7.42 -6.87
CA HIS A 53 8.94 6.72 -8.12
C HIS A 53 8.85 7.72 -9.26
N ILE A 54 9.87 7.78 -10.11
CA ILE A 54 9.88 8.66 -11.27
C ILE A 54 9.19 7.95 -12.44
N LYS A 55 8.15 8.57 -13.01
CA LYS A 55 7.46 8.09 -14.22
C LYS A 55 7.52 9.15 -15.31
N LYS A 56 7.64 8.72 -16.57
CA LYS A 56 7.54 9.60 -17.74
C LYS A 56 6.18 9.42 -18.39
N HIS A 57 5.44 10.50 -18.59
CA HIS A 57 4.14 10.48 -19.23
C HIS A 57 4.01 11.67 -20.20
N GLY A 58 3.70 11.41 -21.47
CA GLY A 58 3.48 12.47 -22.46
C GLY A 58 4.69 13.36 -22.79
N GLY A 59 5.90 12.98 -22.35
CA GLY A 59 7.11 13.82 -22.48
C GLY A 59 7.57 14.41 -21.15
N ASP A 60 6.67 14.53 -20.19
CA ASP A 60 6.93 15.08 -18.87
C ASP A 60 7.40 14.00 -17.87
N ILE A 61 8.22 14.41 -16.91
CA ILE A 61 8.71 13.57 -15.83
C ILE A 61 7.96 13.94 -14.56
N VAL A 62 7.27 12.96 -13.97
CA VAL A 62 6.48 13.13 -12.74
C VAL A 62 6.98 12.21 -11.63
N GLY A 63 7.08 12.75 -10.43
CA GLY A 63 7.31 11.97 -9.21
C GLY A 63 5.99 11.44 -8.68
N VAL A 64 5.90 10.14 -8.42
CA VAL A 64 4.72 9.49 -7.86
C VAL A 64 5.08 8.86 -6.52
N SER A 65 4.42 9.31 -5.46
CA SER A 65 4.58 8.78 -4.11
C SER A 65 3.37 7.93 -3.73
N PRO A 66 3.55 6.77 -3.05
CA PRO A 66 2.44 6.04 -2.44
C PRO A 66 1.67 6.85 -1.39
N VAL A 67 2.23 7.98 -0.95
CA VAL A 67 1.58 8.90 0.00
C VAL A 67 0.40 9.65 -0.64
N GLU A 68 0.47 9.88 -1.95
CA GLU A 68 -0.58 10.61 -2.69
C GLU A 68 -1.94 9.88 -2.62
N ASP A 69 -1.93 8.55 -2.52
CA ASP A 69 -3.14 7.74 -2.38
C ASP A 69 -3.90 8.07 -1.09
N TYR A 70 -3.21 8.54 -0.05
CA TYR A 70 -3.84 8.98 1.20
C TYR A 70 -4.36 10.42 1.13
N ILE A 71 -3.64 11.29 0.41
CA ILE A 71 -3.93 12.73 0.36
C ILE A 71 -5.05 13.01 -0.64
N ARG A 72 -5.05 12.32 -1.79
CA ARG A 72 -5.96 12.56 -2.91
C ARG A 72 -7.16 11.60 -2.94
N ARG A 73 -7.59 11.11 -1.76
CA ARG A 73 -8.75 10.21 -1.66
C ARG A 73 -10.03 10.91 -2.17
N PRO A 74 -10.79 10.31 -3.10
CA PRO A 74 -12.08 10.85 -3.55
C PRO A 74 -13.10 10.94 -2.41
N VAL A 75 -13.97 11.95 -2.44
CA VAL A 75 -15.00 12.19 -1.41
C VAL A 75 -16.06 11.10 -1.39
N GLU A 76 -16.32 10.46 -2.52
CA GLU A 76 -17.28 9.36 -2.66
C GLU A 76 -16.89 8.13 -1.82
N LEU A 77 -15.59 8.00 -1.54
CA LEU A 77 -15.00 6.90 -0.77
C LEU A 77 -14.76 7.28 0.69
N GLU A 78 -15.36 8.39 1.16
CA GLU A 78 -15.12 8.88 2.52
C GLU A 78 -15.54 7.86 3.60
N HIS A 79 -16.56 7.07 3.28
CA HIS A 79 -17.13 6.02 4.12
C HIS A 79 -16.20 4.80 4.32
N LEU A 80 -15.17 4.63 3.49
CA LEU A 80 -14.21 3.54 3.64
C LEU A 80 -13.18 3.89 4.71
N CYS A 81 -12.78 2.92 5.54
CA CYS A 81 -11.62 3.11 6.39
C CYS A 81 -10.33 2.99 5.55
N LEU A 82 -9.20 3.45 6.10
CA LEU A 82 -7.92 3.43 5.40
C LEU A 82 -7.50 2.00 4.99
N TYR A 83 -7.82 1.00 5.81
CA TYR A 83 -7.52 -0.40 5.51
C TYR A 83 -8.32 -0.93 4.30
N ASP A 84 -9.58 -0.47 4.12
CA ASP A 84 -10.42 -0.91 2.99
C ASP A 84 -10.11 -0.11 1.70
N TRP A 85 -9.49 1.06 1.83
CA TRP A 85 -9.10 1.91 0.71
C TRP A 85 -7.81 1.47 0.00
N ILE A 86 -6.84 0.98 0.77
CA ILE A 86 -5.53 0.53 0.27
C ILE A 86 -5.62 -0.90 -0.25
#